data_AF-A0AAJ2GII0-F1
#
_entry.id   AF-A0AAJ2GII0-F1
#
_cell.length_a   1.000
_cell.length_b   1.000
_cell.length_c   1.000
_cell.angle_alpha   90.00
_cell.angle_beta   90.00
_cell.angle_gamma   90.00
#
_symmetry.space_group_name_H-M   'P 1'
#
loop_
_entity.id
_entity.type
_entity.pdbx_description
1 polymer ?
#
loop_
_entity_poly.entity_id
_entity_poly.type
_entity_poly.pdbx_seq_one_letter_code
_entity_poly.pdbx_strand_id
1 'polypeptide(L)'
;MPTWPSASSSKGSKLLQRSLLGRAHMRAAMATRGTGHFAVQVIGPAQGCGTPSGLAGAAAGSGFPKGGCVGEEVRRDRATFNYLVANGLWSSAGISTYYGTKQPVSVPWNALEVKADWIPVSTLATWLGQPTSFITSNFYTSSASVGSGSATTYAMTSMHISVKTPGFPDWIWADFENAYTPGRCDQTGCNDSFGAATPSVPANAKAWGQYGACPKSSAATALLSQANVAPIFNNYCLTGSQSTFGTSTNPILLGSPIIEPLNANVPMAKSSCISCHAGASFNASGGPANVGEPIGPHGPPPGYTGYDFMWGLLFAQ
;
A
#
# COMPACT_ATOMS: atom_id res chain seq x y z
N MET A 1 1.00 -3.89 25.85
CA MET A 1 0.64 -2.77 24.96
C MET A 1 1.71 -2.62 23.89
N PRO A 2 1.35 -2.22 22.66
CA PRO A 2 2.31 -1.86 21.62
C PRO A 2 3.23 -0.71 22.07
N THR A 3 4.49 -0.72 21.63
CA THR A 3 5.44 0.37 21.85
C THR A 3 5.88 0.97 20.52
N TRP A 4 6.09 2.29 20.51
CA TRP A 4 6.65 2.98 19.35
C TRP A 4 8.13 2.59 19.17
N PRO A 5 8.59 2.30 17.94
CA PRO A 5 10.01 1.97 17.70
C PRO A 5 10.95 3.09 18.16
N SER A 6 12.09 2.75 18.77
CA SER A 6 13.10 3.73 19.14
C SER A 6 13.81 4.30 17.91
N ALA A 7 14.27 5.56 17.98
CA ALA A 7 15.10 6.16 16.93
C ALA A 7 16.42 5.40 16.71
N SER A 8 16.89 4.63 17.71
CA SER A 8 18.07 3.78 17.62
C SER A 8 17.86 2.51 16.80
N SER A 9 16.63 2.00 16.65
CA SER A 9 16.34 0.84 15.80
C SER A 9 16.23 1.20 14.30
N SER A 10 16.18 2.50 13.98
CA SER A 10 15.93 3.03 12.63
C SER A 10 17.15 3.72 11.99
N LYS A 11 18.26 3.90 12.72
CA LYS A 11 19.47 4.51 12.15
C LYS A 11 20.30 3.48 11.36
N GLY A 12 20.45 3.74 10.07
CA GLY A 12 21.50 3.15 9.22
C GLY A 12 21.26 1.72 8.71
N SER A 13 20.19 1.04 9.12
CA SER A 13 19.88 -0.29 8.59
C SER A 13 18.77 -0.19 7.53
N LYS A 14 19.08 -0.60 6.29
CA LYS A 14 18.08 -0.88 5.25
C LYS A 14 17.36 -2.20 5.57
N LEU A 15 16.80 -2.28 6.77
CA LEU A 15 16.07 -3.44 7.26
C LEU A 15 14.61 -3.06 7.39
N LEU A 16 13.74 -3.87 6.78
CA LEU A 16 12.31 -3.76 7.05
C LEU A 16 12.12 -4.04 8.54
N GLN A 17 11.28 -3.26 9.22
CA GLN A 17 11.17 -3.37 10.67
C GLN A 17 9.97 -4.22 11.07
N ARG A 18 10.11 -4.93 12.20
CA ARG A 18 8.97 -5.56 12.88
C ARG A 18 8.19 -4.48 13.63
N SER A 19 6.92 -4.25 13.30
CA SER A 19 6.01 -3.54 14.20
C SER A 19 5.22 -4.55 15.04
N LEU A 20 4.93 -4.22 16.31
CA LEU A 20 4.09 -5.06 17.19
C LEU A 20 2.68 -5.25 16.62
N LEU A 21 2.13 -4.22 15.97
CA LEU A 21 0.90 -4.28 15.19
C LEU A 21 1.03 -5.27 14.02
N GLY A 22 2.14 -5.22 13.28
CA GLY A 22 2.46 -6.21 12.25
C GLY A 22 2.53 -7.65 12.79
N ARG A 23 3.00 -7.85 14.04
CA ARG A 23 2.97 -9.16 14.71
C ARG A 23 1.56 -9.65 15.09
N ALA A 24 0.66 -8.75 15.45
CA ALA A 24 -0.74 -9.12 15.70
C ALA A 24 -1.40 -9.56 14.39
N HIS A 25 -1.18 -8.81 13.30
CA HIS A 25 -1.66 -9.17 11.96
C HIS A 25 -1.05 -10.49 11.46
N MET A 26 0.20 -10.81 11.85
CA MET A 26 0.83 -12.11 11.57
C MET A 26 0.08 -13.31 12.13
N ARG A 27 -0.36 -13.24 13.40
CA ARG A 27 -0.99 -14.39 14.06
C ARG A 27 -2.31 -14.77 13.39
N ALA A 28 -3.08 -13.77 12.98
CA ALA A 28 -4.33 -13.97 12.26
C ALA A 28 -4.11 -14.44 10.80
N ALA A 29 -3.15 -13.88 10.06
CA ALA A 29 -2.83 -14.33 8.69
C ALA A 29 -2.31 -15.78 8.65
N MET A 30 -1.65 -16.24 9.71
CA MET A 30 -1.26 -17.66 9.84
C MET A 30 -2.45 -18.56 10.21
N ALA A 31 -3.46 -18.05 10.92
CA ALA A 31 -4.65 -18.79 11.32
C ALA A 31 -5.70 -18.95 10.20
N THR A 32 -5.66 -18.10 9.16
CA THR A 32 -6.63 -18.10 8.05
C THR A 32 -6.11 -18.72 6.74
N ARG A 33 -4.98 -19.44 6.77
CA ARG A 33 -4.48 -20.22 5.62
C ARG A 33 -5.52 -21.27 5.19
N GLY A 34 -6.45 -20.90 4.31
CA GLY A 34 -7.43 -21.83 3.73
C GLY A 34 -8.79 -21.23 3.35
N THR A 35 -9.14 -20.03 3.81
CA THR A 35 -10.40 -19.37 3.43
C THR A 35 -10.06 -18.06 2.73
N GLY A 36 -10.68 -17.79 1.57
CA GLY A 36 -10.34 -16.68 0.65
C GLY A 36 -10.56 -15.26 1.19
N HIS A 37 -10.06 -14.96 2.39
CA HIS A 37 -10.08 -13.65 3.03
C HIS A 37 -8.68 -13.04 2.96
N PHE A 38 -8.63 -11.77 2.53
CA PHE A 38 -7.47 -10.88 2.45
C PHE A 38 -6.28 -11.30 3.33
N ALA A 39 -5.33 -12.04 2.75
CA ALA A 39 -4.06 -12.31 3.40
C ALA A 39 -3.19 -11.05 3.27
N VAL A 40 -3.17 -10.20 4.31
CA VAL A 40 -2.24 -9.06 4.35
C VAL A 40 -0.83 -9.64 4.50
N GLN A 41 -0.10 -9.73 3.39
CA GLN A 41 1.28 -10.21 3.38
C GLN A 41 2.20 -9.10 3.86
N VAL A 42 2.24 -8.82 5.17
CA VAL A 42 3.13 -7.76 5.69
C VAL A 42 4.60 -8.19 5.51
N ILE A 43 5.46 -7.44 4.82
CA ILE A 43 6.90 -7.70 4.83
C ILE A 43 7.49 -7.12 6.11
N GLY A 44 7.91 -8.04 6.96
CA GLY A 44 8.87 -7.76 8.04
C GLY A 44 9.92 -8.86 8.09
N PRO A 45 10.93 -8.73 8.98
CA PRO A 45 11.98 -9.73 9.23
C PRO A 45 11.51 -11.11 9.73
N ALA A 46 10.25 -11.47 9.53
CA ALA A 46 9.66 -12.75 9.90
C ALA A 46 8.72 -13.32 8.84
N GLN A 47 8.29 -12.52 7.87
CA GLN A 47 7.13 -12.83 7.01
C GLN A 47 7.52 -13.08 5.57
N GLY A 48 8.55 -12.39 5.08
CA GLY A 48 8.92 -12.45 3.67
C GLY A 48 7.77 -11.96 2.79
N CYS A 49 7.60 -12.62 1.66
CA CYS A 49 6.65 -12.33 0.59
C CYS A 49 5.87 -13.61 0.27
N GLY A 50 4.75 -13.50 -0.44
CA GLY A 50 3.96 -14.64 -0.91
C GLY A 50 3.64 -14.59 -2.39
N THR A 51 3.10 -15.70 -2.91
CA THR A 51 2.61 -15.75 -4.29
C THR A 51 1.49 -14.72 -4.46
N PRO A 52 1.58 -13.81 -5.44
CA PRO A 52 0.56 -12.81 -5.66
C PRO A 52 -0.77 -13.46 -6.07
N SER A 53 -1.88 -13.02 -5.46
CA SER A 53 -3.19 -13.63 -5.69
C SER A 53 -3.75 -13.35 -7.09
N GLY A 54 -3.30 -12.26 -7.72
CA GLY A 54 -3.74 -11.81 -9.02
C GLY A 54 -3.24 -12.60 -10.22
N LEU A 55 -2.25 -13.50 -10.05
CA LEU A 55 -1.64 -14.21 -11.16
C LEU A 55 -2.62 -15.07 -11.98
N ALA A 56 -3.69 -15.55 -11.33
CA ALA A 56 -4.76 -16.31 -11.96
C ALA A 56 -6.01 -15.45 -12.28
N GLY A 57 -5.95 -14.14 -12.05
CA GLY A 57 -7.09 -13.23 -12.16
C GLY A 57 -6.70 -11.90 -12.79
N ALA A 58 -6.79 -10.81 -12.01
CA ALA A 58 -6.61 -9.44 -12.49
C ALA A 58 -5.22 -9.16 -13.13
N ALA A 59 -4.20 -9.93 -12.77
CA ALA A 59 -2.86 -9.87 -13.35
C ALA A 59 -2.48 -11.10 -14.19
N ALA A 60 -3.46 -11.84 -14.69
CA ALA A 60 -3.22 -12.89 -15.67
C ALA A 60 -2.49 -12.32 -16.90
N GLY A 61 -1.44 -13.03 -17.33
CA GLY A 61 -0.63 -12.59 -18.47
C GLY A 61 0.35 -11.44 -18.17
N SER A 62 0.55 -11.07 -16.90
CA SER A 62 1.54 -10.04 -16.49
C SER A 62 2.99 -10.36 -16.83
N GLY A 63 3.30 -11.63 -17.13
CA GLY A 63 4.66 -12.09 -17.31
C GLY A 63 5.46 -12.14 -16.00
N PHE A 64 4.80 -11.99 -14.84
CA PHE A 64 5.46 -12.08 -13.55
C PHE A 64 6.15 -13.44 -13.40
N PRO A 65 7.44 -13.48 -12.96
CA PRO A 65 8.21 -14.71 -12.96
C PRO A 65 7.60 -15.82 -12.10
N LYS A 66 7.62 -17.05 -12.64
CA LYS A 66 7.16 -18.24 -11.92
C LYS A 66 7.95 -18.42 -10.61
N GLY A 67 7.24 -18.63 -9.51
CA GLY A 67 7.85 -18.77 -8.18
C GLY A 67 8.33 -17.45 -7.58
N GLY A 68 8.11 -16.32 -8.26
CA GLY A 68 8.24 -15.00 -7.68
C GLY A 68 7.20 -14.75 -6.59
N CYS A 69 7.45 -13.71 -5.79
CA CYS A 69 6.57 -13.30 -4.72
C CYS A 69 6.50 -11.76 -4.66
N VAL A 70 5.41 -11.26 -4.10
CA VAL A 70 5.25 -9.85 -3.70
C VAL A 70 5.06 -9.85 -2.19
N GLY A 71 5.47 -8.80 -1.51
CA GLY A 71 4.97 -8.57 -0.17
C GLY A 71 4.67 -7.10 0.04
N GLU A 72 3.78 -6.84 0.97
CA GLU A 72 3.19 -5.54 1.24
C GLU A 72 3.74 -5.00 2.56
N GLU A 73 4.06 -3.72 2.63
CA GLU A 73 4.46 -3.07 3.87
C GLU A 73 3.48 -1.94 4.16
N VAL A 74 2.92 -1.93 5.37
CA VAL A 74 2.08 -0.83 5.83
C VAL A 74 2.76 -0.13 7.00
N ARG A 75 2.97 1.18 6.87
CA ARG A 75 3.54 2.06 7.89
C ARG A 75 2.54 3.14 8.27
N ARG A 76 2.67 3.57 9.52
CA ARG A 76 1.82 4.59 10.15
C ARG A 76 2.69 5.57 10.90
N ASP A 77 2.23 6.79 10.94
CA ASP A 77 2.85 7.83 11.73
C ASP A 77 2.54 7.67 13.24
N ARG A 78 3.14 8.56 14.04
CA ARG A 78 3.01 8.52 15.49
C ARG A 78 1.60 8.94 15.96
N ALA A 79 0.94 9.86 15.24
CA ALA A 79 -0.41 10.29 15.60
C ALA A 79 -1.39 9.12 15.49
N THR A 80 -1.33 8.38 14.38
CA THR A 80 -2.12 7.16 14.17
C THR A 80 -1.82 6.14 15.25
N PHE A 81 -0.54 5.80 15.49
CA PHE A 81 -0.17 4.82 16.52
C PHE A 81 -0.72 5.18 17.91
N ASN A 82 -0.54 6.42 18.35
CA ASN A 82 -1.01 6.86 19.66
C ASN A 82 -2.54 6.72 19.77
N TYR A 83 -3.28 7.09 18.71
CA TYR A 83 -4.73 6.92 18.67
C TYR A 83 -5.14 5.45 18.85
N LEU A 84 -4.49 4.53 18.13
CA LEU A 84 -4.81 3.11 18.21
C LEU A 84 -4.55 2.53 19.59
N VAL A 85 -3.44 2.91 20.21
CA VAL A 85 -3.10 2.45 21.56
C VAL A 85 -4.09 3.02 22.58
N ALA A 86 -4.39 4.31 22.52
CA ALA A 86 -5.30 4.98 23.45
C ALA A 86 -6.73 4.42 23.39
N ASN A 87 -7.18 3.99 22.19
CA ASN A 87 -8.52 3.45 21.98
C ASN A 87 -8.58 1.91 22.01
N GLY A 88 -7.48 1.24 22.38
CA GLY A 88 -7.45 -0.23 22.45
C GLY A 88 -7.59 -0.95 21.11
N LEU A 89 -7.47 -0.26 19.98
CA LEU A 89 -7.75 -0.79 18.63
C LEU A 89 -6.72 -1.80 18.13
N TRP A 90 -5.73 -2.18 18.93
CA TRP A 90 -4.66 -3.11 18.57
C TRP A 90 -4.95 -4.57 18.93
N SER A 91 -6.15 -4.89 19.45
CA SER A 91 -6.61 -6.27 19.73
C SER A 91 -8.07 -6.48 19.35
N SER A 92 -8.47 -7.73 19.12
CA SER A 92 -9.85 -8.13 18.77
C SER A 92 -10.83 -7.71 19.85
N ALA A 93 -10.46 -7.97 21.10
CA ALA A 93 -11.23 -7.56 22.29
C ALA A 93 -11.38 -6.04 22.38
N GLY A 94 -10.33 -5.29 22.06
CA GLY A 94 -10.39 -3.83 22.06
C GLY A 94 -11.22 -3.25 20.92
N ILE A 95 -11.16 -3.84 19.71
CA ILE A 95 -12.03 -3.49 18.59
C ILE A 95 -13.51 -3.79 18.94
N SER A 96 -13.80 -4.96 19.53
CA SER A 96 -15.14 -5.32 19.99
C SER A 96 -15.65 -4.36 21.08
N THR A 97 -14.78 -3.95 22.01
CA THR A 97 -15.09 -2.92 23.02
C THR A 97 -15.40 -1.58 22.36
N TYR A 98 -14.58 -1.15 21.39
CA TYR A 98 -14.75 0.10 20.67
C TYR A 98 -16.04 0.09 19.84
N TYR A 99 -16.44 -1.05 19.26
CA TYR A 99 -17.73 -1.19 18.56
C TYR A 99 -18.93 -0.82 19.46
N GLY A 100 -18.81 -1.02 20.77
CA GLY A 100 -19.82 -0.60 21.75
C GLY A 100 -20.08 0.92 21.77
N THR A 101 -19.10 1.73 21.36
CA THR A 101 -19.24 3.20 21.30
C THR A 101 -20.14 3.66 20.15
N LYS A 102 -20.35 2.81 19.13
CA LYS A 102 -21.04 3.12 17.87
C LYS A 102 -20.47 4.29 17.08
N GLN A 103 -19.28 4.77 17.46
CA GLN A 103 -18.56 5.80 16.72
C GLN A 103 -17.66 5.15 15.69
N PRO A 104 -17.51 5.73 14.48
CA PRO A 104 -16.44 5.33 13.59
C PRO A 104 -15.08 5.55 14.29
N VAL A 105 -14.07 4.80 13.87
CA VAL A 105 -12.69 5.22 14.16
C VAL A 105 -12.50 6.59 13.50
N SER A 106 -11.78 7.50 14.14
CA SER A 106 -11.46 8.83 13.60
C SER A 106 -10.09 9.27 14.10
N VAL A 107 -9.03 8.93 13.37
CA VAL A 107 -7.67 9.32 13.72
C VAL A 107 -7.48 10.84 13.56
N PRO A 108 -6.49 11.45 14.23
CA PRO A 108 -6.29 12.88 14.20
C PRO A 108 -5.97 13.43 12.81
N TRP A 109 -6.20 14.73 12.61
CA TRP A 109 -5.65 15.45 11.47
C TRP A 109 -4.12 15.30 11.41
N ASN A 110 -3.57 15.31 10.20
CA ASN A 110 -2.18 15.05 9.86
C ASN A 110 -1.72 13.59 10.09
N ALA A 111 -2.65 12.67 10.40
CA ALA A 111 -2.36 11.24 10.33
C ALA A 111 -1.91 10.86 8.92
N LEU A 112 -0.90 9.99 8.84
CA LEU A 112 -0.28 9.55 7.59
C LEU A 112 -0.12 8.02 7.62
N GLU A 113 -0.54 7.37 6.55
CA GLU A 113 -0.17 5.98 6.28
C GLU A 113 0.58 5.85 4.95
N VAL A 114 1.43 4.83 4.90
CA VAL A 114 2.10 4.40 3.68
C VAL A 114 1.82 2.92 3.50
N LYS A 115 1.35 2.52 2.33
CA LYS A 115 1.41 1.14 1.85
C LYS A 115 2.46 1.06 0.76
N ALA A 116 3.29 0.03 0.75
CA ALA A 116 4.26 -0.19 -0.31
C ALA A 116 4.40 -1.68 -0.63
N ASP A 117 4.44 -2.02 -1.91
CA ASP A 117 4.69 -3.39 -2.35
C ASP A 117 6.14 -3.58 -2.80
N TRP A 118 6.69 -4.73 -2.45
CA TRP A 118 8.07 -5.07 -2.68
C TRP A 118 8.22 -6.44 -3.32
N ILE A 119 9.20 -6.53 -4.23
CA ILE A 119 9.50 -7.74 -4.99
C ILE A 119 10.96 -8.09 -4.75
N PRO A 120 11.35 -9.37 -4.56
CA PRO A 120 12.75 -9.73 -4.46
C PRO A 120 13.55 -9.19 -5.65
N VAL A 121 14.74 -8.65 -5.39
CA VAL A 121 15.60 -8.07 -6.42
C VAL A 121 15.83 -9.02 -7.58
N SER A 122 16.05 -10.31 -7.30
CA SER A 122 16.24 -11.35 -8.32
C SER A 122 14.98 -11.59 -9.16
N THR A 123 13.80 -11.62 -8.53
CA THR A 123 12.53 -11.76 -9.24
C THR A 123 12.28 -10.56 -10.15
N LEU A 124 12.45 -9.34 -9.65
CA LEU A 124 12.23 -8.14 -10.45
C LEU A 124 13.25 -8.01 -11.59
N ALA A 125 14.52 -8.36 -11.35
CA ALA A 125 15.55 -8.44 -12.36
C ALA A 125 15.14 -9.37 -13.53
N THR A 126 14.69 -10.58 -13.20
CA THR A 126 14.17 -11.54 -14.19
C THR A 126 12.97 -10.99 -14.94
N TRP A 127 12.01 -10.36 -14.25
CA TRP A 127 10.81 -9.82 -14.89
C TRP A 127 11.13 -8.72 -15.91
N LEU A 128 12.11 -7.87 -15.57
CA LEU A 128 12.54 -6.77 -16.43
C LEU A 128 13.57 -7.18 -17.49
N GLY A 129 14.09 -8.41 -17.44
CA GLY A 129 15.21 -8.83 -18.29
C GLY A 129 16.49 -8.01 -18.03
N GLN A 130 16.72 -7.61 -16.78
CA GLN A 130 17.83 -6.75 -16.36
C GLN A 130 18.72 -7.46 -15.33
N PRO A 131 20.00 -7.06 -15.17
CA PRO A 131 20.83 -7.58 -14.09
C PRO A 131 20.34 -7.07 -12.73
N THR A 132 20.64 -7.80 -11.65
CA THR A 132 20.28 -7.37 -10.28
C THR A 132 20.89 -6.02 -9.90
N SER A 133 22.06 -5.68 -10.45
CA SER A 133 22.72 -4.38 -10.26
C SER A 133 21.90 -3.20 -10.80
N PHE A 134 21.15 -3.42 -11.89
CA PHE A 134 20.21 -2.44 -12.42
C PHE A 134 19.10 -2.17 -11.40
N ILE A 135 18.55 -3.23 -10.79
CA ILE A 135 17.49 -3.08 -9.78
C ILE A 135 18.01 -2.32 -8.56
N THR A 136 19.16 -2.70 -8.01
CA THR A 136 19.71 -2.05 -6.81
C THR A 136 20.12 -0.59 -7.03
N SER A 137 20.36 -0.19 -8.29
CA SER A 137 20.70 1.19 -8.66
C SER A 137 19.47 2.06 -8.91
N ASN A 138 18.34 1.45 -9.29
CA ASN A 138 17.15 2.19 -9.74
C ASN A 138 15.94 2.10 -8.81
N PHE A 139 15.92 1.12 -7.89
CA PHE A 139 14.86 0.95 -6.92
C PHE A 139 15.36 1.19 -5.51
N TYR A 140 14.50 1.73 -4.65
CA TYR A 140 14.75 1.71 -3.22
C TYR A 140 14.72 0.26 -2.74
N THR A 141 15.82 -0.17 -2.11
CA THR A 141 15.99 -1.55 -1.65
C THR A 141 16.06 -1.63 -0.14
N SER A 142 15.47 -2.69 0.39
CA SER A 142 15.51 -3.03 1.80
C SER A 142 15.60 -4.55 1.97
N SER A 143 16.26 -5.01 3.01
CA SER A 143 16.46 -6.43 3.28
C SER A 143 15.60 -6.89 4.45
N ALA A 144 15.13 -8.14 4.36
CA ALA A 144 14.46 -8.82 5.47
C ALA A 144 14.93 -10.28 5.53
N SER A 145 15.31 -10.73 6.71
CA SER A 145 15.46 -12.17 7.01
C SER A 145 14.10 -12.77 7.28
N VAL A 146 13.85 -14.00 6.85
CA VAL A 146 12.60 -14.71 7.17
C VAL A 146 12.95 -15.90 8.05
N GLY A 147 12.45 -15.91 9.29
CA GLY A 147 12.84 -16.91 10.28
C GLY A 147 14.35 -16.88 10.56
N SER A 148 15.00 -18.04 10.52
CA SER A 148 16.45 -18.20 10.62
C SER A 148 17.16 -18.20 9.24
N GLY A 149 16.44 -17.89 8.16
CA GLY A 149 16.99 -17.87 6.81
C GLY A 149 17.87 -16.65 6.53
N SER A 150 18.66 -16.73 5.46
CA SER A 150 19.42 -15.61 4.92
C SER A 150 18.52 -14.41 4.59
N ALA A 151 19.07 -13.21 4.70
CA ALA A 151 18.35 -11.99 4.34
C ALA A 151 18.07 -11.96 2.82
N THR A 152 16.82 -11.75 2.45
CA THR A 152 16.42 -11.46 1.07
C THR A 152 16.36 -9.95 0.90
N THR A 153 16.90 -9.44 -0.21
CA THR A 153 16.80 -8.03 -0.59
C THR A 153 15.62 -7.83 -1.53
N TYR A 154 14.75 -6.90 -1.17
CA TYR A 154 13.55 -6.53 -1.88
C TYR A 154 13.69 -5.13 -2.46
N ALA A 155 13.04 -4.90 -3.60
CA ALA A 155 12.92 -3.61 -4.27
C ALA A 155 11.47 -3.14 -4.16
N MET A 156 11.27 -1.90 -3.70
CA MET A 156 9.94 -1.30 -3.61
C MET A 156 9.48 -0.89 -5.02
N THR A 157 8.37 -1.42 -5.51
CA THR A 157 7.89 -1.10 -6.87
C THR A 157 6.85 0.02 -6.86
N SER A 158 6.07 0.12 -5.79
CA SER A 158 4.90 1.01 -5.70
C SER A 158 4.64 1.40 -4.25
N MET A 159 4.03 2.56 -4.05
CA MET A 159 3.59 3.03 -2.75
C MET A 159 2.34 3.92 -2.84
N HIS A 160 1.36 3.62 -2.00
CA HIS A 160 0.27 4.53 -1.68
C HIS A 160 0.64 5.34 -0.45
N ILE A 161 0.57 6.66 -0.56
CA ILE A 161 0.69 7.58 0.56
C ILE A 161 -0.66 8.25 0.75
N SER A 162 -1.13 8.29 1.99
CA SER A 162 -2.38 8.95 2.31
C SER A 162 -2.29 9.76 3.59
N VAL A 163 -2.93 10.93 3.56
CA VAL A 163 -2.86 11.93 4.62
C VAL A 163 -4.24 12.48 4.93
N LYS A 164 -4.58 12.52 6.22
CA LYS A 164 -5.79 13.16 6.71
C LYS A 164 -5.55 14.66 6.82
N THR A 165 -6.08 15.43 5.88
CA THR A 165 -5.74 16.85 5.73
C THR A 165 -6.91 17.75 6.16
N PRO A 166 -6.70 18.75 7.05
CA PRO A 166 -7.74 19.70 7.40
C PRO A 166 -8.36 20.37 6.18
N GLY A 167 -9.69 20.48 6.16
CA GLY A 167 -10.44 21.11 5.05
C GLY A 167 -10.78 20.17 3.90
N PHE A 168 -10.32 18.92 3.92
CA PHE A 168 -10.75 17.89 2.99
C PHE A 168 -11.73 16.92 3.69
N PRO A 169 -12.90 16.62 3.09
CA PRO A 169 -13.88 15.71 3.69
C PRO A 169 -13.37 14.27 3.74
N ASP A 170 -12.51 13.91 2.79
CA ASP A 170 -11.91 12.60 2.67
C ASP A 170 -10.39 12.66 2.80
N TRP A 171 -9.76 11.48 2.97
CA TRP A 171 -8.30 11.36 2.93
C TRP A 171 -7.78 11.76 1.56
N ILE A 172 -6.64 12.45 1.54
CA ILE A 172 -5.89 12.68 0.31
C ILE A 172 -5.01 11.47 0.08
N TRP A 173 -5.05 10.95 -1.13
CA TRP A 173 -4.29 9.80 -1.60
C TRP A 173 -3.37 10.19 -2.73
N ALA A 174 -2.20 9.56 -2.76
CA ALA A 174 -1.24 9.66 -3.84
C ALA A 174 -0.63 8.28 -4.06
N ASP A 175 -0.63 7.83 -5.32
CA ASP A 175 0.04 6.59 -5.71
C ASP A 175 1.35 6.92 -6.41
N PHE A 176 2.42 6.25 -6.02
CA PHE A 176 3.73 6.41 -6.61
C PHE A 176 4.26 5.07 -7.08
N GLU A 177 4.79 5.05 -8.30
CA GLU A 177 5.37 3.86 -8.89
C GLU A 177 6.78 4.12 -9.37
N ASN A 178 7.65 3.12 -9.25
CA ASN A 178 8.98 3.22 -9.84
C ASN A 178 8.90 3.33 -11.38
N ALA A 179 9.85 4.07 -11.96
CA ALA A 179 10.01 4.33 -13.38
C ALA A 179 10.16 3.05 -14.24
N TYR A 180 10.46 1.92 -13.62
CA TYR A 180 10.59 0.63 -14.31
C TYR A 180 9.56 -0.40 -13.85
N THR A 181 8.58 -0.02 -13.02
CA THR A 181 7.48 -0.91 -12.62
C THR A 181 6.66 -1.33 -13.85
N PRO A 182 6.54 -2.64 -14.14
CA PRO A 182 5.71 -3.12 -15.23
C PRO A 182 4.25 -2.72 -15.04
N GLY A 183 3.69 -2.10 -16.08
CA GLY A 183 2.29 -1.66 -16.11
C GLY A 183 2.02 -0.30 -15.49
N ARG A 184 3.04 0.46 -15.08
CA ARG A 184 2.86 1.81 -14.54
C ARG A 184 2.01 2.66 -15.46
N CYS A 185 1.02 3.41 -14.98
CA CYS A 185 0.12 4.20 -15.81
C CYS A 185 -0.81 3.39 -16.74
N ASP A 186 -0.83 2.06 -16.69
CA ASP A 186 -1.78 1.28 -17.50
C ASP A 186 -3.23 1.56 -17.09
N GLN A 187 -4.13 1.42 -18.06
CA GLN A 187 -5.59 1.60 -17.97
C GLN A 187 -6.09 3.01 -17.60
N THR A 188 -5.46 3.68 -16.62
CA THR A 188 -5.90 4.99 -16.11
C THR A 188 -5.02 6.15 -16.59
N GLY A 189 -3.84 5.84 -17.15
CA GLY A 189 -2.82 6.85 -17.44
C GLY A 189 -2.11 7.33 -16.16
N CYS A 190 -1.19 8.27 -16.31
CA CYS A 190 -0.64 9.01 -15.19
C CYS A 190 -1.04 10.48 -15.30
N ASN A 191 -1.43 11.08 -14.17
CA ASN A 191 -1.84 12.48 -14.09
C ASN A 191 -1.16 13.15 -12.89
N ASP A 192 -0.18 13.99 -13.18
CA ASP A 192 0.62 14.71 -12.19
C ASP A 192 0.99 16.11 -12.70
N SER A 193 0.10 17.08 -12.43
CA SER A 193 0.28 18.46 -12.88
C SER A 193 1.31 19.27 -12.09
N PHE A 194 1.82 18.74 -10.99
CA PHE A 194 2.79 19.42 -10.14
C PHE A 194 4.18 18.77 -10.24
N GLY A 195 4.25 17.45 -10.09
CA GLY A 195 5.45 16.67 -9.91
C GLY A 195 6.16 16.28 -11.20
N ALA A 196 5.43 16.11 -12.29
CA ALA A 196 5.95 15.64 -13.57
C ALA A 196 6.20 16.78 -14.55
N ALA A 197 7.26 16.66 -15.35
CA ALA A 197 7.50 17.55 -16.49
C ALA A 197 6.46 17.35 -17.60
N THR A 198 5.90 16.14 -17.70
CA THR A 198 4.77 15.80 -18.58
C THR A 198 3.55 15.52 -17.70
N PRO A 199 2.61 16.48 -17.56
CA PRO A 199 1.50 16.39 -16.62
C PRO A 199 0.53 15.23 -16.83
N SER A 200 0.38 14.77 -18.07
CA SER A 200 -0.54 13.69 -18.40
C SER A 200 0.14 12.72 -19.37
N VAL A 201 0.17 11.46 -18.99
CA VAL A 201 0.68 10.35 -19.81
C VAL A 201 -0.50 9.41 -20.05
N PRO A 202 -0.93 9.20 -21.31
CA PRO A 202 -2.04 8.30 -21.61
C PRO A 202 -1.66 6.85 -21.29
N ALA A 203 -2.67 6.03 -21.00
CA ALA A 203 -2.48 4.60 -20.84
C ALA A 203 -1.96 3.94 -22.13
N ASN A 204 -1.11 2.93 -21.98
CA ASN A 204 -0.66 2.07 -23.06
C ASN A 204 -1.82 1.20 -23.55
N ALA A 205 -1.81 0.93 -24.86
CA ALA A 205 -2.74 0.00 -25.48
C ALA A 205 -2.52 -1.45 -25.02
N LYS A 206 -1.29 -1.80 -24.62
CA LYS A 206 -0.94 -3.13 -24.12
C LYS A 206 -0.67 -3.07 -22.62
N ALA A 207 -1.34 -3.93 -21.87
CA ALA A 207 -1.11 -4.11 -20.44
C ALA A 207 0.32 -4.60 -20.15
N TRP A 208 0.81 -4.28 -18.95
CA TRP A 208 2.13 -4.58 -18.43
C TRP A 208 3.26 -3.95 -19.25
N GLY A 209 2.99 -2.77 -19.83
CA GLY A 209 3.95 -1.99 -20.60
C GLY A 209 5.00 -1.28 -19.75
N GLN A 210 6.02 -0.73 -20.40
CA GLN A 210 7.03 0.13 -19.79
C GLN A 210 6.83 1.56 -20.31
N TYR A 211 7.00 2.53 -19.42
CA TYR A 211 6.79 3.96 -19.72
C TYR A 211 8.06 4.79 -19.54
N GLY A 212 9.19 4.15 -19.23
CA GLY A 212 10.49 4.78 -19.05
C GLY A 212 10.56 5.72 -17.85
N ALA A 213 11.53 6.64 -17.86
CA ALA A 213 11.68 7.62 -16.79
C ALA A 213 10.47 8.59 -16.74
N CYS A 214 10.20 9.14 -15.55
CA CYS A 214 9.28 10.25 -15.35
C CYS A 214 10.09 11.50 -14.94
N PRO A 215 10.49 12.34 -15.90
CA PRO A 215 11.20 13.57 -15.58
C PRO A 215 10.37 14.43 -14.63
N LYS A 216 10.99 14.93 -13.57
CA LYS A 216 10.31 15.76 -12.58
C LYS A 216 10.25 17.22 -13.03
N SER A 217 9.22 17.93 -12.60
CA SER A 217 9.18 19.38 -12.75
C SER A 217 10.30 20.05 -11.94
N SER A 218 10.63 21.29 -12.26
CA SER A 218 11.59 22.09 -11.49
C SER A 218 11.13 22.29 -10.04
N ALA A 219 9.84 22.54 -9.83
CA ALA A 219 9.24 22.71 -8.52
C ALA A 219 9.36 21.44 -7.65
N ALA A 220 9.07 20.27 -8.22
CA ALA A 220 9.20 19.01 -7.50
C ALA A 220 10.65 18.64 -7.22
N THR A 221 11.55 18.91 -8.16
CA THR A 221 13.00 18.74 -7.95
C THR A 221 13.49 19.60 -6.78
N ALA A 222 13.05 20.87 -6.71
CA ALA A 222 13.38 21.76 -5.61
C ALA A 222 12.81 21.25 -4.27
N LEU A 223 11.57 20.77 -4.26
CA LEU A 223 10.93 20.23 -3.05
C LEU A 223 11.66 19.00 -2.52
N LEU A 224 11.99 18.04 -3.39
CA LEU A 224 12.74 16.84 -3.00
C LEU A 224 14.14 17.19 -2.47
N SER A 225 14.81 18.16 -3.09
CA SER A 225 16.10 18.66 -2.63
C SER A 225 16.00 19.35 -1.26
N GLN A 226 15.02 20.24 -1.08
CA GLN A 226 14.78 20.93 0.20
C GLN A 226 14.46 19.95 1.34
N ALA A 227 13.71 18.90 1.03
CA ALA A 227 13.36 17.84 1.98
C ALA A 227 14.49 16.81 2.20
N ASN A 228 15.65 16.96 1.53
CA ASN A 228 16.76 16.01 1.58
C ASN A 228 16.34 14.57 1.25
N VAL A 229 15.42 14.41 0.29
CA VAL A 229 14.95 13.09 -0.13
C VAL A 229 16.07 12.36 -0.85
N ALA A 230 16.27 11.08 -0.54
CA ALA A 230 17.33 10.28 -1.14
C ALA A 230 17.18 10.23 -2.69
N PRO A 231 18.27 10.39 -3.47
CA PRO A 231 18.20 10.48 -4.93
C PRO A 231 17.49 9.31 -5.63
N ILE A 232 17.46 8.13 -5.01
CA ILE A 232 16.75 6.95 -5.53
C ILE A 232 15.24 7.19 -5.71
N PHE A 233 14.64 8.08 -4.90
CA PHE A 233 13.24 8.46 -5.05
C PHE A 233 12.97 9.33 -6.28
N ASN A 234 14.01 9.79 -6.98
CA ASN A 234 13.81 10.41 -8.29
C ASN A 234 13.21 9.44 -9.31
N ASN A 235 13.42 8.13 -9.11
CA ASN A 235 12.85 7.09 -9.94
C ASN A 235 11.40 6.74 -9.55
N TYR A 236 10.77 7.39 -8.57
CA TYR A 236 9.37 7.13 -8.21
C TYR A 236 8.50 8.28 -8.71
N CYS A 237 7.49 7.92 -9.48
CA CYS A 237 6.61 8.79 -10.23
C CYS A 237 5.26 8.84 -9.55
N LEU A 238 4.71 10.03 -9.28
CA LEU A 238 3.30 10.14 -8.94
C LEU A 238 2.48 9.72 -10.16
N THR A 239 1.66 8.70 -10.01
CA THR A 239 0.76 8.22 -11.08
C THR A 239 -0.58 8.94 -11.01
N GLY A 240 -1.01 9.32 -9.80
CA GLY A 240 -2.17 10.16 -9.60
C GLY A 240 -2.42 10.44 -8.13
N SER A 241 -3.41 11.29 -7.89
CA SER A 241 -3.89 11.59 -6.55
C SER A 241 -5.41 11.62 -6.49
N GLN A 242 -5.97 11.30 -5.34
CA GLN A 242 -7.41 11.28 -5.12
C GLN A 242 -7.74 11.98 -3.79
N SER A 243 -8.62 12.98 -3.85
CA SER A 243 -9.15 13.69 -2.67
C SER A 243 -10.67 13.59 -2.54
N THR A 244 -11.30 12.86 -3.46
CA THR A 244 -12.75 12.61 -3.50
C THR A 244 -13.02 11.33 -4.29
N PHE A 245 -14.18 10.71 -4.05
CA PHE A 245 -14.65 9.53 -4.76
C PHE A 245 -14.98 9.77 -6.25
N GLY A 246 -15.24 11.02 -6.64
CA GLY A 246 -15.98 11.31 -7.87
C GLY A 246 -17.48 11.04 -7.67
N THR A 247 -18.14 10.45 -8.66
CA THR A 247 -19.54 10.02 -8.55
C THR A 247 -19.68 8.53 -8.84
N SER A 248 -20.84 7.93 -8.54
CA SER A 248 -21.08 6.53 -8.89
C SER A 248 -21.07 6.26 -10.40
N THR A 249 -21.38 7.27 -11.23
CA THR A 249 -21.37 7.17 -12.70
C THR A 249 -20.06 7.63 -13.33
N ASN A 250 -19.28 8.45 -12.63
CA ASN A 250 -17.96 8.90 -13.03
C ASN A 250 -17.01 8.84 -11.81
N PRO A 251 -16.61 7.63 -11.40
CA PRO A 251 -15.73 7.45 -10.26
C PRO A 251 -14.31 7.87 -10.63
N ILE A 252 -13.59 8.41 -9.66
CA ILE A 252 -12.15 8.62 -9.81
C ILE A 252 -11.46 7.29 -9.51
N LEU A 253 -10.63 6.83 -10.44
CA LEU A 253 -9.82 5.64 -10.28
C LEU A 253 -8.40 6.03 -9.89
N LEU A 254 -7.80 5.25 -9.00
CA LEU A 254 -6.41 5.37 -8.58
C LEU A 254 -5.95 4.01 -8.05
N GLY A 255 -4.78 3.57 -8.51
CA GLY A 255 -4.17 2.32 -8.08
C GLY A 255 -2.87 2.05 -8.84
N SER A 256 -2.14 1.07 -8.35
CA SER A 256 -0.91 0.55 -8.92
C SER A 256 -1.13 -0.85 -9.50
N PRO A 257 -0.56 -1.20 -10.66
CA PRO A 257 -0.64 -2.55 -11.23
C PRO A 257 -0.07 -3.62 -10.29
N ILE A 258 0.86 -3.25 -9.39
CA ILE A 258 1.45 -4.19 -8.45
C ILE A 258 0.54 -4.38 -7.24
N ILE A 259 0.07 -3.31 -6.62
CA ILE A 259 -0.71 -3.40 -5.37
C ILE A 259 -2.09 -3.98 -5.66
N GLU A 260 -2.81 -3.45 -6.64
CA GLU A 260 -4.20 -3.84 -6.90
C GLU A 260 -4.30 -5.11 -7.76
N PRO A 261 -3.95 -5.12 -9.07
CA PRO A 261 -4.09 -6.32 -9.89
C PRO A 261 -3.21 -7.48 -9.45
N LEU A 262 -1.91 -7.25 -9.25
CA LEU A 262 -0.97 -8.36 -9.03
C LEU A 262 -1.11 -8.94 -7.62
N ASN A 263 -0.96 -8.11 -6.59
CA ASN A 263 -0.92 -8.58 -5.21
C ASN A 263 -2.31 -8.86 -4.65
N ALA A 264 -3.25 -7.90 -4.78
CA ALA A 264 -4.59 -7.99 -4.20
C ALA A 264 -5.67 -8.62 -5.10
N ASN A 265 -5.37 -8.91 -6.37
CA ASN A 265 -6.32 -9.43 -7.36
C ASN A 265 -7.53 -8.49 -7.61
N VAL A 266 -7.30 -7.19 -7.58
CA VAL A 266 -8.31 -6.17 -7.87
C VAL A 266 -8.03 -5.55 -9.25
N PRO A 267 -8.95 -5.61 -10.23
CA PRO A 267 -8.74 -4.97 -11.52
C PRO A 267 -8.55 -3.45 -11.39
N MET A 268 -7.69 -2.87 -12.23
CA MET A 268 -7.46 -1.41 -12.25
C MET A 268 -8.74 -0.62 -12.52
N ALA A 269 -9.66 -1.13 -13.35
CA ALA A 269 -10.98 -0.52 -13.59
C ALA A 269 -11.88 -0.44 -12.35
N LYS A 270 -11.51 -1.12 -11.26
CA LYS A 270 -12.20 -1.08 -9.96
C LYS A 270 -11.29 -0.59 -8.83
N SER A 271 -10.11 -0.09 -9.18
CA SER A 271 -9.14 0.40 -8.22
C SER A 271 -9.43 1.86 -7.89
N SER A 272 -9.92 2.07 -6.68
CA SER A 272 -10.12 3.40 -6.09
C SER A 272 -9.77 3.29 -4.61
N CYS A 273 -8.66 3.90 -4.23
CA CYS A 273 -8.16 3.83 -2.85
C CYS A 273 -9.23 4.35 -1.88
N ILE A 274 -9.76 5.55 -2.12
CA ILE A 274 -10.77 6.15 -1.24
C ILE A 274 -12.04 5.31 -1.15
N SER A 275 -12.45 4.69 -2.26
CA SER A 275 -13.64 3.83 -2.29
C SER A 275 -13.35 2.57 -1.49
N CYS A 276 -12.41 1.72 -1.88
CA CYS A 276 -12.14 0.46 -1.19
C CYS A 276 -11.97 0.65 0.34
N HIS A 277 -11.42 1.78 0.76
CA HIS A 277 -11.25 2.11 2.18
C HIS A 277 -12.48 2.67 2.89
N ALA A 278 -13.40 3.34 2.21
CA ALA A 278 -14.63 3.84 2.83
C ALA A 278 -15.55 2.71 3.32
N GLY A 279 -15.48 1.54 2.68
CA GLY A 279 -16.19 0.34 3.12
C GLY A 279 -15.46 -0.49 4.18
N ALA A 280 -14.19 -0.21 4.46
CA ALA A 280 -13.42 -0.92 5.47
C ALA A 280 -14.05 -0.71 6.85
N SER A 281 -14.49 -1.80 7.48
CA SER A 281 -15.31 -1.72 8.69
C SER A 281 -15.25 -2.99 9.52
N PHE A 282 -15.76 -2.93 10.76
CA PHE A 282 -15.78 -4.02 11.74
C PHE A 282 -17.14 -4.14 12.44
N ASN A 283 -17.49 -5.35 12.87
CA ASN A 283 -18.73 -5.63 13.58
C ASN A 283 -18.50 -5.87 15.09
N ALA A 284 -19.55 -6.31 15.78
CA ALA A 284 -19.55 -6.58 17.21
C ALA A 284 -18.50 -7.61 17.67
N SER A 285 -18.14 -8.58 16.84
CA SER A 285 -17.09 -9.57 17.15
C SER A 285 -15.69 -9.08 16.78
N GLY A 286 -15.55 -7.85 16.29
CA GLY A 286 -14.32 -7.33 15.70
C GLY A 286 -14.02 -7.90 14.31
N GLY A 287 -14.96 -8.64 13.72
CA GLY A 287 -14.81 -9.23 12.40
C GLY A 287 -14.91 -8.17 11.29
N PRO A 288 -14.07 -8.24 10.24
CA PRO A 288 -14.08 -7.26 9.16
C PRO A 288 -15.25 -7.45 8.19
N ALA A 289 -15.72 -6.37 7.56
CA ALA A 289 -16.59 -6.47 6.38
C ALA A 289 -15.76 -6.69 5.10
N ASN A 290 -16.29 -7.50 4.18
CA ASN A 290 -15.85 -7.51 2.79
C ASN A 290 -16.87 -6.70 1.96
N VAL A 291 -16.47 -5.53 1.47
CA VAL A 291 -17.32 -4.67 0.63
C VAL A 291 -17.11 -4.94 -0.87
N GLY A 292 -16.35 -5.98 -1.22
CA GLY A 292 -15.99 -6.29 -2.61
C GLY A 292 -15.00 -5.28 -3.17
N GLU A 293 -15.25 -4.84 -4.41
CA GLU A 293 -14.42 -3.90 -5.16
C GLU A 293 -15.24 -2.63 -5.51
N PRO A 294 -15.69 -1.87 -4.50
CA PRO A 294 -16.59 -0.75 -4.72
C PRO A 294 -15.87 0.44 -5.35
N ILE A 295 -16.56 1.14 -6.25
CA ILE A 295 -16.09 2.40 -6.85
C ILE A 295 -17.13 3.50 -6.62
N GLY A 296 -16.65 4.72 -6.41
CA GLY A 296 -17.48 5.87 -6.02
C GLY A 296 -17.84 5.88 -4.52
N PRO A 297 -18.73 6.81 -4.12
CA PRO A 297 -19.13 6.98 -2.72
C PRO A 297 -19.90 5.77 -2.18
N HIS A 298 -19.50 5.30 -1.00
CA HIS A 298 -20.24 4.32 -0.20
C HIS A 298 -19.78 4.38 1.26
N GLY A 299 -20.42 3.60 2.12
CA GLY A 299 -20.02 3.48 3.52
C GLY A 299 -20.09 2.04 4.02
N PRO A 300 -19.87 1.85 5.34
CA PRO A 300 -19.97 0.54 5.97
C PRO A 300 -21.34 -0.11 5.75
N PRO A 301 -21.40 -1.44 5.57
CA PRO A 301 -22.67 -2.16 5.50
C PRO A 301 -23.42 -2.13 6.85
N PRO A 302 -24.74 -2.40 6.86
CA PRO A 302 -25.52 -2.47 8.10
C PRO A 302 -24.91 -3.44 9.12
N GLY A 303 -24.86 -3.01 10.38
CA GLY A 303 -24.27 -3.82 11.47
C GLY A 303 -22.74 -3.73 11.59
N TYR A 304 -22.10 -2.86 10.80
CA TYR A 304 -20.67 -2.58 10.86
C TYR A 304 -20.40 -1.11 11.18
N THR A 305 -19.24 -0.86 11.79
CA THR A 305 -18.70 0.45 12.11
C THR A 305 -17.46 0.69 11.26
N GLY A 306 -17.37 1.85 10.62
CA GLY A 306 -16.26 2.21 9.74
C GLY A 306 -14.95 2.38 10.48
N TYR A 307 -13.86 1.97 9.83
CA TYR A 307 -12.53 2.46 10.19
C TYR A 307 -12.37 3.89 9.66
N ASP A 308 -11.67 4.78 10.39
CA ASP A 308 -10.97 5.87 9.71
C ASP A 308 -9.82 5.21 9.03
N PHE A 309 -9.71 5.34 7.72
CA PHE A 309 -8.69 4.72 6.87
C PHE A 309 -7.53 4.01 7.62
N MET A 310 -7.56 2.67 7.58
CA MET A 310 -6.66 1.79 8.32
C MET A 310 -6.35 0.54 7.50
N TRP A 311 -5.25 0.53 6.74
CA TRP A 311 -4.77 -0.69 6.09
C TRP A 311 -4.41 -1.76 7.13
N GLY A 312 -5.29 -2.73 7.33
CA GLY A 312 -4.97 -3.91 8.11
C GLY A 312 -5.18 -3.82 9.62
N LEU A 313 -5.97 -2.87 10.17
CA LEU A 313 -6.58 -3.13 11.51
C LEU A 313 -7.44 -4.41 11.54
N LEU A 314 -7.75 -4.93 10.36
CA LEU A 314 -8.55 -6.11 10.05
C LEU A 314 -8.10 -7.39 10.77
N PHE A 315 -6.96 -7.41 11.47
CA PHE A 315 -6.37 -8.62 12.01
C PHE A 315 -5.69 -8.44 13.37
N ALA A 316 -6.20 -7.53 14.19
CA ALA A 316 -5.88 -7.57 15.60
C ALA A 316 -6.63 -8.77 16.23
N GLN A 317 -6.01 -9.94 16.29
CA GLN A 317 -6.48 -11.07 17.11
C GLN A 317 -5.53 -11.29 18.28
#